data_AF-A0A563VW80-F1
#
_entry.id   AF-A0A563VW80-F1
#
_cell.length_a   1.000
_cell.length_b   1.000
_cell.length_c   1.000
_cell.angle_alpha   90.00
_cell.angle_beta   90.00
_cell.angle_gamma   90.00
#
_symmetry.space_group_name_H-M   'P 1'
#
loop_
_entity.id
_entity.type
_entity.pdbx_description
1 polymer ?
#
loop_
_entity_poly.entity_id
_entity_poly.type
_entity_poly.pdbx_seq_one_letter_code
_entity_poly.pdbx_strand_id
1 'polypeptide(L)' 'MGSVGKVDSGIVSVNAYGIYENITFPLIFKVFKPKGTLKPGDKYQTKIELASSIIAELVEFGFHIELVLADSLYGEAS' A
#
# COMPACT_ATOMS: atom_id res chain seq x y z
N MET A 1 28.57 -10.33 -3.49
CA MET A 1 27.65 -10.45 -2.33
C MET A 1 27.70 -9.15 -1.56
N GLY A 2 26.90 -8.17 -1.97
CA GLY A 2 26.78 -6.89 -1.26
C GLY A 2 25.56 -6.97 -0.35
N SER A 3 25.79 -7.17 0.95
CA SER A 3 24.74 -6.99 1.94
C SER A 3 24.49 -5.49 2.05
N VAL A 4 23.48 -5.00 1.33
CA VAL A 4 22.92 -3.66 1.54
C VAL A 4 22.37 -3.68 2.96
N GLY A 5 23.12 -3.07 3.87
CA GLY A 5 22.84 -3.05 5.29
C GLY A 5 21.40 -2.60 5.57
N LYS A 6 20.72 -3.39 6.40
CA LYS A 6 19.55 -3.03 7.22
C LYS A 6 18.87 -1.71 6.85
N VAL A 7 17.77 -1.81 6.11
CA VAL A 7 16.69 -0.81 6.02
C VAL A 7 15.99 -0.64 7.38
N ASP A 8 16.73 -0.26 8.42
CA ASP A 8 16.24 -0.21 9.82
C ASP A 8 15.40 1.04 10.14
N SER A 9 15.13 1.93 9.17
CA SER A 9 14.28 3.13 9.38
C SER A 9 13.64 3.71 8.10
N GLY A 10 13.32 2.88 7.11
CA GLY A 10 12.61 3.34 5.91
C GLY A 10 11.10 3.51 6.14
N ILE A 11 10.48 4.55 5.54
CA ILE A 11 9.02 4.63 5.43
C ILE A 11 8.58 3.68 4.32
N VAL A 12 7.62 2.81 4.62
CA VAL A 12 7.00 1.91 3.63
C VAL A 12 5.60 2.42 3.34
N SER A 13 5.24 2.59 2.07
CA SER A 13 3.88 2.97 1.66
C SER A 13 3.27 1.96 0.68
N VAL A 14 1.95 1.81 0.79
CA VAL A 14 1.06 1.14 -0.16
C VAL A 14 0.44 2.26 -1.00
N ASN A 15 0.69 2.25 -2.31
CA ASN A 15 0.27 3.33 -3.21
C ASN A 15 -0.69 2.77 -4.26
N ALA A 16 -1.70 3.54 -4.62
CA ALA A 16 -2.61 3.25 -5.72
C ALA A 16 -2.54 4.35 -6.77
N TYR A 17 -2.56 3.92 -8.03
CA TYR A 17 -2.54 4.77 -9.21
C TYR A 17 -3.69 4.39 -10.13
N GLY A 18 -4.31 5.39 -10.74
CA GLY A 18 -5.31 5.21 -11.78
C GLY A 18 -4.62 5.24 -13.15
N ILE A 19 -5.14 4.44 -14.07
CA ILE A 19 -4.74 4.46 -15.48
C ILE A 19 -5.99 4.74 -16.30
N TYR A 20 -6.00 5.86 -17.02
CA TYR A 20 -7.10 6.24 -17.91
C TYR A 20 -6.54 6.84 -19.20
N GLU A 21 -6.95 6.33 -20.36
CA GLU A 21 -6.48 6.79 -21.68
C GLU A 21 -4.93 6.89 -21.80
N ASN A 22 -4.21 5.91 -21.26
CA ASN A 22 -2.73 5.86 -21.16
C ASN A 22 -2.09 6.94 -20.25
N ILE A 23 -2.89 7.63 -19.43
CA ILE A 23 -2.41 8.56 -18.41
C ILE A 23 -2.42 7.85 -17.06
N THR A 24 -1.27 7.84 -16.39
CA THR A 24 -1.14 7.36 -15.01
C THR A 24 -1.18 8.54 -14.05
N PHE A 25 -2.06 8.47 -13.05
CA PHE A 25 -2.19 9.52 -12.03
C PHE A 25 -2.29 8.92 -10.61
N PRO A 26 -1.74 9.60 -9.59
CA PRO A 26 -1.84 9.13 -8.21
C PRO A 26 -3.28 9.23 -7.70
N LEU A 27 -3.74 8.21 -6.98
CA LEU A 27 -5.05 8.19 -6.35
C LEU A 27 -4.93 8.41 -4.84
N ILE A 28 -4.34 7.44 -4.15
CA ILE A 28 -4.23 7.42 -2.69
C ILE A 28 -3.02 6.59 -2.30
N PHE A 29 -2.40 6.92 -1.16
CA PHE A 29 -1.41 6.06 -0.54
C PHE A 29 -1.66 5.95 0.96
N LYS A 30 -1.21 4.84 1.53
CA LYS A 30 -1.20 4.62 2.98
C LYS A 30 0.18 4.19 3.44
N VAL A 31 0.57 4.67 4.61
CA VAL A 31 1.86 4.32 5.21
C VAL A 31 1.73 3.04 6.01
N PHE A 32 2.54 2.03 5.68
CA PHE A 32 2.68 0.82 6.46
C PHE A 32 3.52 1.10 7.71
N LYS A 33 2.93 0.81 8.88
CA LYS A 33 3.58 0.93 10.17
C LYS A 33 3.87 -0.46 10.73
N PRO A 34 5.14 -0.90 10.80
CA PRO A 34 5.48 -2.16 11.46
C PRO A 34 5.13 -2.10 12.96
N LYS A 35 4.86 -3.26 13.57
CA LYS A 35 4.40 -3.34 14.98
C LYS A 35 5.30 -2.61 15.97
N GLY A 36 6.61 -2.58 15.72
CA GLY A 36 7.60 -1.92 16.58
C GLY A 36 7.59 -0.38 16.52
N THR A 37 6.88 0.24 15.56
CA THR A 37 6.84 1.70 15.38
C THR A 37 5.44 2.30 15.56
N LEU A 38 4.49 1.50 16.05
CA LEU A 38 3.12 1.95 16.33
C LEU A 38 3.11 2.95 17.49
N LYS A 39 2.41 4.08 17.29
CA LYS A 39 2.13 5.03 18.36
C LYS A 39 0.89 4.59 19.14
N PRO A 40 0.71 5.02 20.40
CA PRO A 40 -0.53 4.78 21.13
C PRO A 40 -1.73 5.32 20.33
N GLY A 41 -2.68 4.43 20.02
CA GLY A 41 -3.85 4.73 19.17
C GLY A 41 -3.73 4.24 17.72
N ASP A 42 -2.52 3.88 17.25
CA ASP A 42 -2.37 3.28 15.92
C ASP A 42 -2.87 1.83 15.93
N LYS A 43 -3.73 1.50 14.95
CA LYS A 43 -4.09 0.11 14.67
C LYS A 43 -3.04 -0.48 13.73
N TYR A 44 -2.47 -1.62 14.11
CA TYR A 44 -1.63 -2.39 13.19
C TYR A 44 -2.46 -2.83 11.98
N GLN A 45 -1.92 -2.61 10.78
CA GLN A 45 -2.48 -3.11 9.54
C GLN A 45 -1.36 -3.71 8.70
N THR A 46 -1.62 -4.90 8.16
CA THR A 46 -0.76 -5.52 7.15
C THR A 46 -0.84 -4.74 5.83
N LYS A 47 0.13 -4.95 4.93
CA LYS A 47 0.11 -4.33 3.60
C LYS A 47 -1.14 -4.71 2.81
N ILE A 48 -1.61 -5.95 2.96
CA ILE A 48 -2.84 -6.46 2.31
C ILE A 48 -4.08 -5.75 2.85
N GLU A 49 -4.18 -5.55 4.16
CA GLU A 49 -5.28 -4.78 4.76
C GLU A 49 -5.27 -3.32 4.32
N LEU A 50 -4.08 -2.71 4.20
CA LEU A 50 -3.95 -1.35 3.68
C LEU A 50 -4.38 -1.25 2.21
N ALA A 51 -4.00 -2.21 1.36
CA ALA A 51 -4.44 -2.28 -0.03
C ALA A 51 -5.96 -2.47 -0.13
N SER A 52 -6.53 -3.35 0.69
CA SER A 52 -7.98 -3.58 0.74
C SER A 52 -8.74 -2.32 1.17
N SER A 53 -8.21 -1.60 2.18
CA SER A 53 -8.78 -0.31 2.61
C SER A 53 -8.75 0.73 1.51
N ILE A 54 -7.64 0.81 0.76
CA ILE A 54 -7.53 1.73 -0.39
C ILE A 54 -8.60 1.44 -1.44
N ILE A 55 -8.82 0.16 -1.79
CA ILE A 55 -9.85 -0.22 -2.76
C ILE A 55 -11.23 0.18 -2.25
N ALA A 56 -11.54 -0.10 -0.98
CA ALA A 56 -12.82 0.29 -0.38
C ALA A 56 -13.05 1.81 -0.44
N GLU A 57 -12.05 2.61 -0.05
CA GLU A 57 -12.14 4.08 -0.10
C GLU A 57 -12.31 4.61 -1.53
N LEU A 58 -11.63 4.02 -2.51
CA LEU A 58 -11.81 4.40 -3.91
C LEU A 58 -13.23 4.10 -4.41
N VAL A 59 -13.80 2.96 -4.03
CA VAL A 59 -15.20 2.64 -4.35
C VAL A 59 -16.14 3.62 -3.66
N GLU A 60 -15.89 3.99 -2.39
CA GLU A 60 -16.66 5.01 -1.67
C GLU A 60 -16.56 6.40 -2.30
N PHE A 61 -15.41 6.74 -2.90
CA PHE A 61 -15.23 7.97 -3.69
C PHE A 61 -15.94 7.93 -5.06
N GLY A 62 -16.57 6.81 -5.41
CA GLY A 62 -17.32 6.65 -6.66
C GLY A 62 -16.47 6.14 -7.83
N PHE A 63 -15.26 5.63 -7.59
CA PHE A 63 -14.50 4.97 -8.65
C PHE A 63 -15.11 3.61 -8.97
N HIS A 64 -15.42 3.39 -10.25
CA HIS A 64 -15.76 2.08 -10.79
C HIS A 64 -14.48 1.37 -11.21
N ILE A 65 -13.99 0.47 -10.36
CA ILE A 65 -12.74 -0.26 -10.60
C ILE A 65 -13.06 -1.56 -11.36
N GLU A 66 -12.63 -1.64 -12.61
CA GLU A 66 -12.82 -2.84 -13.44
C GLU A 66 -11.72 -3.88 -13.23
N LEU A 67 -10.50 -3.44 -12.91
CA LEU A 67 -9.33 -4.29 -12.74
C LEU A 67 -8.39 -3.70 -11.68
N VAL A 68 -7.91 -4.57 -10.78
CA VAL A 68 -6.83 -4.24 -9.83
C VAL A 68 -5.60 -5.05 -10.20
N LEU A 69 -4.47 -4.38 -10.38
CA LEU A 69 -3.17 -5.00 -10.57
C LEU A 69 -2.32 -4.78 -9.32
N ALA A 70 -1.86 -5.87 -8.71
CA ALA A 70 -0.97 -5.84 -7.55
C ALA A 70 0.36 -6.51 -7.90
N ASP A 71 1.45 -6.01 -7.31
CA ASP A 71 2.77 -6.63 -7.42
C ASP A 71 2.79 -7.95 -6.62
N SER A 72 3.46 -8.99 -7.14
CA SER A 72 3.50 -10.32 -6.50
C SER A 72 4.07 -10.29 -5.08
N LEU A 73 4.89 -9.29 -4.75
CA LEU A 73 5.43 -9.08 -3.40
C LEU A 73 4.37 -8.63 -2.38
N TYR A 74 3.12 -8.35 -2.78
CA TYR A 74 2.02 -8.13 -1.84
C TYR A 74 1.53 -9.40 -1.16
N GLY A 75 1.66 -10.58 -1.79
CA GLY A 75 1.17 -11.86 -1.27
C GLY A 75 2.23 -12.70 -0.53
N GLU A 76 3.52 -12.52 -0.84
CA GLU A 76 4.60 -13.43 -0.42
C GLU A 76 5.57 -12.84 0.61
N ALA A 77 5.06 -12.11 1.60
CA ALA A 77 5.85 -11.78 2.79
C ALA A 77 5.42 -12.69 3.96
N SER A 78 5.87 -13.95 3.93
CA SER A 78 5.92 -14.83 5.11
C SER A 78 7.05 -14.43 6.05
#